data_AF-A0AAE1XHB5-F1
#
_entry.id   AF-A0AAE1XHB5-F1
#
_cell.length_a   1.000
_cell.length_b   1.000
_cell.length_c   1.000
_cell.angle_alpha   90.00
_cell.angle_beta   90.00
_cell.angle_gamma   90.00
#
_symmetry.space_group_name_H-M   'P 1'
#
loop_
_entity.id
_entity.type
_entity.pdbx_description
1 polymer ?
#
loop_
_entity_poly.entity_id
_entity_poly.type
_entity_poly.pdbx_seq_one_letter_code
_entity_poly.pdbx_strand_id
1 'polypeptide(L)'
;MQTVHSEVQGKFSDERRCHNMGLLQLLRLYPGRIPDVDLMFACDDRTVVHKRDYSSPNASIPPPVFHYCGEEASYDIVFPDWSFWGWPEVNIKPWEELKEELKEANERIKWKDREPYAFWKGNSKLGPARKDLVTCNVSNGQDWKARLFDMEWSGEKKKGFNTSNLANQCTYRYKIYVEGNTWSAQEIGKPAAKCKKLKMQNIYDYCFHVLNEYAKLLRYKPIEGSKETCSETLVPLKAENGDLGSTRW
;
A
#
# COMPACT_ATOMS: atom_id res chain seq x y z
N MET A 1 24.52 -17.90 -2.02
CA MET A 1 23.67 -17.03 -1.19
C MET A 1 23.27 -15.88 -2.10
N GLN A 2 21.97 -15.64 -2.31
CA GLN A 2 21.52 -14.47 -3.08
C GLN A 2 21.40 -13.31 -2.13
N THR A 3 21.89 -12.14 -2.52
CA THR A 3 21.95 -10.99 -1.62
C THR A 3 21.16 -9.84 -2.24
N VAL A 4 20.10 -9.43 -1.52
CA VAL A 4 19.33 -8.22 -1.85
C VAL A 4 19.78 -7.14 -0.89
N HIS A 5 20.32 -6.07 -1.45
CA HIS A 5 20.76 -4.91 -0.71
C HIS A 5 19.72 -3.79 -0.89
N SER A 6 19.34 -3.15 0.22
CA SER A 6 18.35 -2.08 0.19
C SER A 6 18.76 -0.92 1.07
N GLU A 7 18.74 0.29 0.52
CA GLU A 7 18.85 1.54 1.28
C GLU A 7 17.47 2.20 1.36
N VAL A 8 17.07 2.63 2.56
CA VAL A 8 15.82 3.34 2.80
C VAL A 8 16.15 4.79 3.14
N GLN A 9 15.64 5.73 2.35
CA GLN A 9 15.77 7.16 2.64
C GLN A 9 14.43 7.71 3.15
N GLY A 10 14.45 8.30 4.35
CA GLY A 10 13.28 8.93 4.97
C GLY A 10 13.42 9.11 6.48
N LYS A 11 12.75 10.12 7.05
CA LYS A 11 12.68 10.33 8.51
C LYS A 11 11.40 9.71 9.05
N PHE A 12 11.47 8.42 9.41
CA PHE A 12 10.46 7.80 10.28
C PHE A 12 11.14 7.13 11.46
N SER A 13 10.69 7.46 12.66
CA SER A 13 11.12 6.87 13.93
C SER A 13 10.53 5.47 14.17
N ASP A 14 10.37 4.67 13.10
CA ASP A 14 9.85 3.30 13.17
C ASP A 14 10.41 2.51 11.98
N GLU A 15 11.75 2.41 11.94
CA GLU A 15 12.54 1.72 10.93
C GLU A 15 12.07 0.26 10.74
N ARG A 16 11.60 -0.07 9.51
CA ARG A 16 11.63 -1.38 8.79
C ARG A 16 10.42 -1.69 7.89
N ARG A 17 9.41 -0.82 7.77
CA ARG A 17 8.07 -1.27 7.31
C ARG A 17 7.78 -1.24 5.81
N CYS A 18 8.29 -0.27 5.05
CA CYS A 18 7.66 0.08 3.77
C CYS A 18 7.70 -1.01 2.69
N HIS A 19 8.73 -1.86 2.60
CA HIS A 19 8.80 -2.84 1.50
C HIS A 19 9.49 -4.16 1.86
N ASN A 20 9.98 -4.30 3.09
CA ASN A 20 10.74 -5.49 3.52
C ASN A 20 9.89 -6.76 3.51
N MET A 21 8.61 -6.68 3.90
CA MET A 21 7.72 -7.85 3.92
C MET A 21 7.44 -8.39 2.52
N GLY A 22 7.23 -7.50 1.54
CA GLY A 22 6.98 -7.93 0.16
C GLY A 22 8.20 -8.58 -0.50
N LEU A 23 9.37 -7.96 -0.33
CA LEU A 23 10.63 -8.51 -0.85
C LEU A 23 10.99 -9.86 -0.21
N LEU A 24 10.78 -10.01 1.10
CA LEU A 24 11.00 -11.28 1.78
C LEU A 24 10.12 -12.40 1.22
N GLN A 25 8.84 -12.12 1.05
CA GLN A 25 7.93 -13.12 0.50
C GLN A 25 8.30 -13.46 -0.94
N LEU A 26 8.77 -12.48 -1.71
CA LEU A 26 9.27 -12.70 -3.06
C LEU A 26 10.50 -13.63 -3.06
N LEU A 27 11.49 -13.40 -2.21
CA LEU A 27 12.68 -14.25 -2.08
C LEU A 27 12.32 -15.69 -1.71
N ARG A 28 11.29 -15.89 -0.88
CA ARG A 28 10.78 -17.21 -0.51
C ARG A 28 10.03 -17.90 -1.65
N LEU A 29 9.27 -17.15 -2.45
CA LEU A 29 8.48 -17.70 -3.57
C LEU A 29 9.34 -18.01 -4.80
N TYR A 30 10.44 -17.29 -5.00
CA TYR A 30 11.34 -17.43 -6.15
C TYR A 30 12.80 -17.69 -5.72
N PRO A 31 13.05 -18.75 -4.94
CA PRO A 31 14.38 -19.03 -4.41
C PRO A 31 15.36 -19.29 -5.55
N GLY A 32 16.52 -18.62 -5.54
CA GLY A 32 17.52 -18.79 -6.59
C GLY A 32 17.21 -18.11 -7.92
N ARG A 33 16.07 -17.40 -8.03
CA ARG A 33 15.61 -16.78 -9.29
C ARG A 33 15.61 -15.26 -9.26
N ILE A 34 15.77 -14.63 -8.11
CA ILE A 34 15.90 -13.18 -8.00
C ILE A 34 17.39 -12.82 -8.12
N PRO A 35 17.79 -11.98 -9.08
CA PRO A 35 19.20 -11.59 -9.22
C PRO A 35 19.67 -10.75 -8.03
N ASP A 36 20.99 -10.70 -7.82
CA ASP A 36 21.58 -9.77 -6.87
C ASP A 36 21.30 -8.33 -7.33
N VAL A 37 20.75 -7.50 -6.44
CA VAL A 37 20.32 -6.12 -6.76
C VAL A 37 20.56 -5.19 -5.58
N ASP A 38 20.85 -3.93 -5.90
CA ASP A 38 20.81 -2.80 -4.97
C ASP A 38 19.52 -2.00 -5.21
N LEU A 39 18.75 -1.74 -4.17
CA LEU A 39 17.48 -1.01 -4.27
C LEU A 39 17.49 0.22 -3.37
N MET A 40 17.03 1.36 -3.89
CA MET A 40 16.75 2.55 -3.09
C MET A 40 15.24 2.71 -2.96
N PHE A 41 14.71 2.74 -1.75
CA PHE A 41 13.28 2.93 -1.49
C PHE A 41 12.99 4.28 -0.88
N ALA A 42 11.98 4.95 -1.45
CA ALA A 42 11.30 6.09 -0.83
C ALA A 42 10.01 5.62 -0.18
N CYS A 43 9.87 5.97 1.11
CA CYS A 43 8.78 5.54 1.99
C CYS A 43 7.71 6.61 2.23
N ASP A 44 8.02 7.86 1.94
CA ASP A 44 7.10 8.96 2.14
C ASP A 44 5.98 8.94 1.08
N ASP A 45 4.91 9.69 1.33
CA ASP A 45 3.76 9.71 0.41
C ASP A 45 4.12 10.32 -0.96
N ARG A 46 5.02 11.32 -0.98
CA ARG A 46 5.35 12.11 -2.16
C ARG A 46 6.59 11.56 -2.86
N THR A 47 6.49 11.49 -4.18
CA THR A 47 7.61 11.21 -5.10
C THR A 47 8.79 12.13 -4.87
N VAL A 48 10.00 11.60 -5.11
CA VAL A 48 11.25 12.29 -4.76
C VAL A 48 12.16 12.59 -5.95
N VAL A 49 11.98 11.90 -7.09
CA VAL A 49 12.80 12.07 -8.30
C VAL A 49 12.02 12.84 -9.35
N HIS A 50 11.91 14.16 -9.21
CA HIS A 50 11.11 14.96 -10.14
C HIS A 50 11.84 15.19 -11.47
N LYS A 51 11.12 15.01 -12.59
CA LYS A 51 11.67 15.14 -13.95
C LYS A 51 12.32 16.50 -14.21
N ARG A 52 11.72 17.56 -13.66
CA ARG A 52 12.18 18.95 -13.80
C ARG A 52 13.61 19.16 -13.31
N ASP A 53 14.05 18.38 -12.33
CA ASP A 53 15.38 18.50 -11.72
C ASP A 53 16.45 17.89 -12.65
N TYR A 54 16.03 17.11 -13.65
CA TYR A 54 16.88 16.40 -14.61
C TYR A 54 16.67 16.83 -16.07
N SER A 55 15.95 17.92 -16.31
CA SER A 55 15.62 18.39 -17.67
C SER A 55 16.73 19.21 -18.35
N SER A 56 17.80 19.58 -17.63
CA SER A 56 18.90 20.39 -18.16
C SER A 56 19.89 19.54 -18.99
N PRO A 57 20.50 20.09 -20.06
CA PRO A 57 21.56 19.39 -20.81
C PRO A 57 22.74 18.94 -19.95
N ASN A 58 22.99 19.62 -18.82
CA ASN A 58 24.05 19.31 -17.86
C ASN A 58 23.52 18.64 -16.58
N ALA A 59 22.27 18.17 -16.58
CA ALA A 59 21.72 17.50 -15.41
C ALA A 59 22.43 16.17 -15.13
N SER A 60 22.46 15.78 -13.86
CA SER A 60 22.87 14.44 -13.45
C SER A 60 21.91 13.38 -13.99
N ILE A 61 22.31 12.12 -13.95
CA ILE A 61 21.41 11.00 -14.27
C ILE A 61 20.45 10.83 -13.08
N PRO A 62 19.13 10.72 -13.30
CA PRO A 62 18.18 10.51 -12.21
C PRO A 62 18.47 9.19 -11.47
N PRO A 63 18.48 9.18 -10.14
CA PRO A 63 18.68 7.97 -9.36
C PRO A 63 17.47 7.02 -9.49
N PRO A 64 17.70 5.70 -9.56
CA PRO A 64 16.60 4.73 -9.58
C PRO A 64 16.02 4.55 -8.18
N VAL A 65 14.95 5.28 -7.87
CA VAL A 65 14.25 5.19 -6.58
C VAL A 65 12.93 4.46 -6.77
N PHE A 66 12.73 3.41 -5.98
CA PHE A 66 11.47 2.66 -5.91
C PHE A 66 10.51 3.32 -4.94
N HIS A 67 9.25 3.46 -5.35
CA HIS A 67 8.23 4.19 -4.62
C HIS A 67 6.86 3.56 -4.84
N TYR A 68 5.98 3.57 -3.83
CA TYR A 68 4.64 2.98 -3.97
C TYR A 68 3.64 3.92 -4.67
N CYS A 69 3.79 5.22 -4.46
CA CYS A 69 3.19 6.26 -5.30
C CYS A 69 4.02 6.54 -6.55
N GLY A 70 3.35 6.96 -7.63
CA GLY A 70 3.98 7.51 -8.81
C GLY A 70 3.17 8.67 -9.36
N GLU A 71 3.81 9.57 -10.10
CA GLU A 71 3.17 10.69 -10.79
C GLU A 71 3.83 10.94 -12.15
N GLU A 72 3.13 11.58 -13.07
CA GLU A 72 3.66 11.86 -14.42
C GLU A 72 4.91 12.75 -14.39
N ALA A 73 5.02 13.63 -13.39
CA ALA A 73 6.12 14.56 -13.22
C ALA A 73 7.37 13.94 -12.54
N SER A 74 7.38 12.63 -12.28
CA SER A 74 8.44 11.93 -11.55
C SER A 74 9.03 10.75 -12.33
N TYR A 75 10.29 10.42 -12.03
CA TYR A 75 11.01 9.23 -12.49
C TYR A 75 11.03 8.09 -11.45
N ASP A 76 10.32 8.23 -10.33
CA ASP A 76 10.19 7.19 -9.31
C ASP A 76 9.62 5.91 -9.95
N ILE A 77 10.24 4.77 -9.65
CA ILE A 77 9.86 3.45 -10.17
C ILE A 77 8.76 2.87 -9.29
N VAL A 78 7.56 2.74 -9.84
CA VAL A 78 6.41 2.24 -9.09
C VAL A 78 6.63 0.80 -8.63
N PHE A 79 6.55 0.59 -7.31
CA PHE A 79 6.62 -0.71 -6.67
C PHE A 79 5.35 -0.95 -5.83
N PRO A 80 4.90 -2.20 -5.60
CA PRO A 80 3.66 -2.41 -4.87
C PRO A 80 3.73 -1.93 -3.42
N ASP A 81 2.69 -1.22 -3.00
CA ASP A 81 2.51 -0.72 -1.64
C ASP A 81 2.50 -1.85 -0.58
N TRP A 82 2.97 -1.56 0.63
CA TRP A 82 3.01 -2.58 1.69
C TRP A 82 1.62 -3.07 2.10
N SER A 83 0.55 -2.30 1.89
CA SER A 83 -0.80 -2.69 2.27
C SER A 83 -1.29 -3.98 1.61
N PHE A 84 -0.67 -4.43 0.51
CA PHE A 84 -0.92 -5.77 -0.05
C PHE A 84 -0.58 -6.91 0.92
N TRP A 85 0.44 -6.71 1.76
CA TRP A 85 0.83 -7.65 2.82
C TRP A 85 0.21 -7.29 4.18
N GLY A 86 -0.62 -6.26 4.22
CA GLY A 86 -1.32 -5.80 5.42
C GLY A 86 -0.67 -4.58 6.06
N TRP A 87 -1.47 -3.89 6.87
CA TRP A 87 -1.06 -2.76 7.70
C TRP A 87 -1.79 -2.86 9.05
N PRO A 88 -1.26 -3.69 9.98
CA PRO A 88 -1.93 -4.02 11.23
C PRO A 88 -2.28 -2.80 12.10
N GLU A 89 -1.44 -1.77 12.11
CA GLU A 89 -1.58 -0.57 12.93
C GLU A 89 -2.85 0.24 12.61
N VAL A 90 -3.35 0.10 11.37
CA VAL A 90 -4.60 0.72 10.92
C VAL A 90 -5.68 -0.30 10.55
N ASN A 91 -5.48 -1.56 10.99
CA ASN A 91 -6.41 -2.67 10.81
C ASN A 91 -6.73 -2.98 9.32
N ILE A 92 -5.72 -2.88 8.45
CA ILE A 92 -5.81 -3.40 7.08
C ILE A 92 -5.18 -4.79 7.07
N LYS A 93 -5.95 -5.79 6.67
CA LYS A 93 -5.48 -7.17 6.55
C LYS A 93 -4.68 -7.39 5.26
N PRO A 94 -3.82 -8.43 5.20
CA PRO A 94 -3.23 -8.86 3.94
C PRO A 94 -4.29 -9.10 2.86
N TRP A 95 -3.94 -8.85 1.59
CA TRP A 95 -4.91 -8.89 0.49
C TRP A 95 -5.69 -10.20 0.38
N GLU A 96 -5.03 -11.34 0.62
CA GLU A 96 -5.67 -12.66 0.53
C GLU A 96 -6.78 -12.85 1.57
N GLU A 97 -6.65 -12.27 2.76
CA GLU A 97 -7.70 -12.29 3.78
C GLU A 97 -8.75 -11.21 3.49
N LEU A 98 -8.30 -10.00 3.19
CA LEU A 98 -9.17 -8.85 2.92
C LEU A 98 -10.13 -9.11 1.76
N LYS A 99 -9.67 -9.77 0.69
CA LYS A 99 -10.52 -10.07 -0.47
C LYS A 99 -11.65 -11.05 -0.12
N GLU A 100 -11.40 -12.03 0.75
CA GLU A 100 -12.43 -12.98 1.19
C GLU A 100 -13.43 -12.29 2.12
N GLU A 101 -12.97 -11.45 3.06
CA GLU A 101 -13.87 -10.62 3.88
C GLU A 101 -14.75 -9.71 3.03
N LEU A 102 -14.17 -9.07 2.01
CA LEU A 102 -14.90 -8.20 1.09
C LEU A 102 -15.92 -9.00 0.28
N LYS A 103 -15.57 -10.21 -0.16
CA LYS A 103 -16.48 -11.11 -0.88
C LYS A 103 -17.65 -11.51 0.00
N GLU A 104 -17.39 -12.00 1.21
CA GLU A 104 -18.43 -12.37 2.18
C GLU A 104 -19.33 -11.17 2.50
N ALA A 105 -18.75 -10.00 2.77
CA ALA A 105 -19.52 -8.80 3.06
C ALA A 105 -20.38 -8.34 1.86
N ASN A 106 -19.89 -8.54 0.64
CA ASN A 106 -20.64 -8.25 -0.58
C ASN A 106 -21.83 -9.21 -0.79
N GLU A 107 -21.73 -10.44 -0.28
CA GLU A 107 -22.80 -11.45 -0.33
C GLU A 107 -23.87 -11.25 0.76
N ARG A 108 -23.55 -10.60 1.89
CA ARG A 108 -24.50 -10.33 3.00
C ARG A 108 -25.74 -9.55 2.57
N ILE A 109 -25.57 -8.56 1.69
CA ILE A 109 -26.65 -7.67 1.24
C ILE A 109 -26.62 -7.58 -0.28
N LYS A 110 -27.71 -8.03 -0.92
CA LYS A 110 -27.89 -7.90 -2.37
C LYS A 110 -27.82 -6.43 -2.75
N TRP A 111 -27.23 -6.14 -3.91
CA TRP A 111 -27.06 -4.77 -4.41
C TRP A 111 -28.32 -3.90 -4.32
N LYS A 112 -29.50 -4.46 -4.65
CA LYS A 112 -30.78 -3.75 -4.63
C LYS A 112 -31.19 -3.30 -3.22
N ASP A 113 -30.76 -4.01 -2.19
CA ASP A 113 -31.17 -3.80 -0.80
C ASP A 113 -30.17 -2.91 -0.04
N ARG A 114 -29.05 -2.53 -0.68
CA ARG A 114 -28.07 -1.60 -0.10
C ARG A 114 -28.59 -0.18 -0.05
N GLU A 115 -28.05 0.57 0.92
CA GLU A 115 -28.33 1.99 1.07
C GLU A 115 -27.97 2.76 -0.21
N PRO A 116 -28.90 3.52 -0.81
CA PRO A 116 -28.71 4.17 -2.11
C PRO A 116 -27.88 5.46 -2.02
N TYR A 117 -26.84 5.46 -1.18
CA TYR A 117 -25.96 6.58 -0.93
C TYR A 117 -24.54 6.31 -1.39
N ALA A 118 -23.83 7.38 -1.73
CA ALA A 118 -22.40 7.37 -1.92
C ALA A 118 -21.69 7.51 -0.58
N PHE A 119 -20.79 6.57 -0.27
CA PHE A 119 -20.13 6.48 1.02
C PHE A 119 -18.63 6.80 0.89
N TRP A 120 -18.16 7.66 1.77
CA TRP A 120 -16.74 7.87 2.00
C TRP A 120 -16.45 7.95 3.50
N LYS A 121 -15.32 7.38 3.91
CA LYS A 121 -14.82 7.53 5.26
C LYS A 121 -13.30 7.61 5.22
N GLY A 122 -12.73 8.64 5.80
CA GLY A 122 -11.29 8.87 5.77
C GLY A 122 -10.90 10.18 6.41
N ASN A 123 -9.59 10.40 6.54
CA ASN A 123 -9.07 11.62 7.17
C ASN A 123 -9.11 12.77 6.16
N SER A 124 -9.99 13.75 6.41
CA SER A 124 -10.20 14.92 5.56
C SER A 124 -8.97 15.82 5.47
N LYS A 125 -8.08 15.78 6.47
CA LYS A 125 -6.91 16.66 6.56
C LYS A 125 -5.80 16.26 5.57
N LEU A 126 -5.82 15.02 5.07
CA LEU A 126 -4.78 14.44 4.20
C LEU A 126 -5.00 14.77 2.73
N GLY A 127 -4.97 16.04 2.33
CA GLY A 127 -5.04 16.45 0.92
C GLY A 127 -6.27 17.31 0.56
N PRO A 128 -6.17 18.16 -0.47
CA PRO A 128 -7.22 19.14 -0.80
C PRO A 128 -8.52 18.48 -1.25
N ALA A 129 -8.46 17.44 -2.10
CA ALA A 129 -9.64 16.76 -2.61
C ALA A 129 -10.54 16.16 -1.51
N ARG A 130 -9.94 15.70 -0.39
CA ARG A 130 -10.70 15.18 0.76
C ARG A 130 -11.36 16.28 1.56
N LYS A 131 -10.69 17.43 1.72
CA LYS A 131 -11.27 18.61 2.36
C LYS A 131 -12.49 19.08 1.58
N ASP A 132 -12.36 19.19 0.27
CA ASP A 132 -13.46 19.60 -0.60
C ASP A 132 -14.59 18.58 -0.57
N LEU A 133 -14.27 17.28 -0.63
CA LEU A 133 -15.26 16.22 -0.56
C LEU A 133 -16.15 16.33 0.68
N VAL A 134 -15.58 16.49 1.87
CA VAL A 134 -16.39 16.55 3.11
C VAL A 134 -17.27 17.80 3.21
N THR A 135 -16.99 18.86 2.43
CA THR A 135 -17.90 20.02 2.34
C THR A 135 -19.22 19.68 1.65
N CYS A 136 -19.26 18.63 0.83
CA CYS A 136 -20.46 18.15 0.14
C CYS A 136 -21.38 17.31 1.05
N ASN A 137 -21.13 17.24 2.36
CA ASN A 137 -22.06 16.62 3.30
C ASN A 137 -23.38 17.42 3.35
N VAL A 138 -24.44 16.83 3.93
CA VAL A 138 -25.77 17.46 4.02
C VAL A 138 -25.62 18.84 4.64
N SER A 139 -25.80 19.87 3.82
CA SER A 139 -25.66 21.27 4.19
C SER A 139 -26.87 22.02 3.66
N ASN A 140 -27.41 22.93 4.48
CA ASN A 140 -28.53 23.80 4.12
C ASN A 140 -29.79 23.06 3.62
N GLY A 141 -30.07 21.86 4.15
CA GLY A 141 -31.24 21.04 3.78
C GLY A 141 -31.10 20.28 2.46
N GLN A 142 -29.95 20.37 1.78
CA GLN A 142 -29.68 19.63 0.54
C GLN A 142 -28.99 18.29 0.84
N ASP A 143 -29.69 17.18 0.63
CA ASP A 143 -29.10 15.84 0.68
C ASP A 143 -28.54 15.45 -0.70
N TRP A 144 -27.22 15.51 -0.82
CA TRP A 144 -26.46 15.08 -2.00
C TRP A 144 -26.45 13.56 -2.20
N LYS A 145 -27.20 12.81 -1.38
CA LYS A 145 -27.16 11.35 -1.29
C LYS A 145 -25.74 10.83 -1.02
N ALA A 146 -24.95 11.62 -0.30
CA ALA A 146 -23.60 11.28 0.13
C ALA A 146 -23.56 11.12 1.65
N ARG A 147 -22.81 10.13 2.14
CA ARG A 147 -22.55 9.85 3.55
C ARG A 147 -21.05 9.90 3.73
N LEU A 148 -20.57 11.07 4.12
CA LEU A 148 -19.17 11.42 4.21
C LEU A 148 -18.77 11.53 5.67
N PHE A 149 -17.86 10.66 6.10
CA PHE A 149 -17.44 10.57 7.49
C PHE A 149 -15.97 10.95 7.61
N ASP A 150 -15.72 12.10 8.23
CA ASP A 150 -14.36 12.50 8.56
C ASP A 150 -13.81 11.62 9.69
N MET A 151 -12.57 11.15 9.50
CA MET A 151 -11.88 10.25 10.40
C MET A 151 -10.67 10.95 11.00
N GLU A 152 -10.77 11.30 12.28
CA GLU A 152 -9.62 11.79 13.03
C GLU A 152 -8.73 10.63 13.51
N TRP A 153 -7.50 10.57 13.00
CA TRP A 153 -6.56 9.48 13.29
C TRP A 153 -6.23 9.32 14.76
N SER A 154 -6.10 10.42 15.52
CA SER A 154 -5.82 10.35 16.96
C SER A 154 -6.96 9.67 17.73
N GLY A 155 -8.20 9.91 17.32
CA GLY A 155 -9.39 9.25 17.86
C GLY A 155 -9.51 7.79 17.45
N GLU A 156 -9.28 7.47 16.18
CA GLU A 156 -9.35 6.08 15.69
C GLU A 156 -8.23 5.20 16.23
N LYS A 157 -7.02 5.75 16.44
CA LYS A 157 -5.92 5.02 17.06
C LYS A 157 -6.29 4.51 18.46
N LYS A 158 -7.05 5.30 19.24
CA LYS A 158 -7.59 4.87 20.55
C LYS A 158 -8.63 3.75 20.44
N LYS A 159 -9.29 3.62 19.29
CA LYS A 159 -10.29 2.58 18.99
C LYS A 159 -9.72 1.41 18.18
N GLY A 160 -8.41 1.36 17.98
CA GLY A 160 -7.75 0.33 17.17
C GLY A 160 -8.20 0.29 15.71
N PHE A 161 -8.70 1.40 15.15
CA PHE A 161 -9.24 1.46 13.78
C PHE A 161 -10.37 0.44 13.49
N ASN A 162 -11.06 -0.05 14.53
CA ASN A 162 -12.17 -1.02 14.37
C ASN A 162 -13.30 -0.50 13.49
N THR A 163 -13.46 0.83 13.39
CA THR A 163 -14.51 1.45 12.58
C THR A 163 -14.11 1.66 11.11
N SER A 164 -12.89 1.27 10.73
CA SER A 164 -12.28 1.54 9.43
C SER A 164 -12.19 0.31 8.52
N ASN A 165 -12.59 -0.87 9.01
CA ASN A 165 -12.60 -2.09 8.23
C ASN A 165 -13.39 -1.88 6.92
N LEU A 166 -12.79 -2.25 5.79
CA LEU A 166 -13.34 -2.00 4.46
C LEU A 166 -14.56 -2.89 4.16
N ALA A 167 -14.60 -4.11 4.67
CA ALA A 167 -15.71 -5.04 4.48
C ALA A 167 -17.00 -4.57 5.18
N ASN A 168 -16.88 -3.90 6.33
CA ASN A 168 -18.03 -3.30 7.02
C ASN A 168 -18.69 -2.15 6.23
N GLN A 169 -18.06 -1.67 5.15
CA GLN A 169 -18.56 -0.56 4.34
C GLN A 169 -19.39 -1.04 3.14
N CYS A 170 -19.54 -2.37 2.96
CA CYS A 170 -20.31 -2.99 1.87
C CYS A 170 -21.85 -2.84 2.00
N THR A 171 -22.34 -2.02 2.92
CA THR A 171 -23.77 -1.70 3.12
C THR A 171 -24.29 -0.62 2.16
N TYR A 172 -23.39 0.17 1.57
CA TYR A 172 -23.71 1.27 0.65
C TYR A 172 -23.57 0.83 -0.81
N ARG A 173 -24.40 1.40 -1.70
CA ARG A 173 -24.32 1.14 -3.15
C ARG A 173 -23.05 1.74 -3.75
N TYR A 174 -22.73 3.00 -3.47
CA TYR A 174 -21.62 3.66 -4.15
C TYR A 174 -20.49 3.91 -3.17
N LYS A 175 -19.28 3.45 -3.50
CA LYS A 175 -18.07 3.70 -2.72
C LYS A 175 -17.25 4.79 -3.40
N ILE A 176 -16.97 5.86 -2.68
CA ILE A 176 -16.10 6.93 -3.16
C ILE A 176 -14.66 6.58 -2.79
N TYR A 177 -13.76 6.76 -3.76
CA TYR A 177 -12.32 6.68 -3.56
C TYR A 177 -11.73 8.03 -3.97
N VAL A 178 -10.89 8.58 -3.09
CA VAL A 178 -10.25 9.88 -3.29
C VAL A 178 -8.84 9.81 -2.74
N GLU A 179 -7.93 10.42 -3.50
CA GLU A 179 -6.53 10.56 -3.15
C GLU A 179 -6.35 11.29 -1.82
N GLY A 180 -5.25 10.99 -1.15
CA GLY A 180 -4.83 11.62 0.08
C GLY A 180 -3.78 12.69 -0.17
N ASN A 181 -2.67 12.59 0.56
CA ASN A 181 -1.45 13.32 0.21
C ASN A 181 -0.97 12.93 -1.20
N THR A 182 -1.14 11.65 -1.56
CA THR A 182 -0.95 11.05 -2.88
C THR A 182 -1.94 9.89 -3.04
N TRP A 183 -1.50 8.70 -3.49
CA TRP A 183 -2.36 7.52 -3.61
C TRP A 183 -2.93 7.10 -2.24
N SER A 184 -4.09 6.44 -2.25
CA SER A 184 -4.81 6.04 -1.04
C SER A 184 -4.85 4.52 -0.90
N ALA A 185 -4.39 3.99 0.23
CA ALA A 185 -4.47 2.57 0.55
C ALA A 185 -5.89 1.98 0.47
N GLN A 186 -6.94 2.81 0.64
CA GLN A 186 -8.34 2.36 0.47
C GLN A 186 -8.61 1.83 -0.94
N GLU A 187 -7.86 2.28 -1.93
CA GLU A 187 -8.02 1.86 -3.32
C GLU A 187 -7.68 0.39 -3.55
N ILE A 188 -6.94 -0.24 -2.63
CA ILE A 188 -6.68 -1.69 -2.68
C ILE A 188 -7.97 -2.51 -2.69
N GLY A 189 -9.07 -2.00 -2.13
CA GLY A 189 -10.38 -2.66 -2.16
C GLY A 189 -11.14 -2.53 -3.49
N LYS A 190 -10.73 -1.62 -4.40
CA LYS A 190 -11.40 -1.40 -5.69
C LYS A 190 -11.49 -2.68 -6.55
N PRO A 191 -10.45 -3.52 -6.69
CA PRO A 191 -10.52 -4.74 -7.46
C PRO A 191 -11.56 -5.72 -6.92
N ALA A 192 -11.62 -5.90 -5.59
CA ALA A 192 -12.61 -6.77 -4.96
C ALA A 192 -14.04 -6.24 -5.19
N ALA A 193 -14.26 -4.93 -5.05
CA ALA A 193 -15.56 -4.31 -5.35
C ALA A 193 -15.98 -4.46 -6.83
N LYS A 194 -15.02 -4.50 -7.76
CA LYS A 194 -15.27 -4.74 -9.19
C LYS A 194 -15.34 -6.23 -9.55
N CYS A 195 -15.37 -7.14 -8.57
CA CYS A 195 -15.27 -8.59 -8.75
C CYS A 195 -14.07 -8.99 -9.65
N LYS A 196 -13.02 -8.17 -9.70
CA LYS A 196 -11.81 -8.48 -10.44
C LYS A 196 -10.99 -9.47 -9.63
N LYS A 197 -10.57 -10.56 -10.28
CA LYS A 197 -9.70 -11.58 -9.70
C LYS A 197 -8.26 -11.06 -9.64
N LEU A 198 -7.98 -10.11 -8.76
CA LEU A 198 -6.60 -9.76 -8.41
C LEU A 198 -6.07 -10.83 -7.45
N LYS A 199 -5.02 -11.55 -7.87
CA LYS A 199 -4.34 -12.55 -7.03
C LYS A 199 -3.02 -11.96 -6.55
N MET A 200 -2.60 -12.28 -5.32
CA MET A 200 -1.26 -11.92 -4.85
C MET A 200 -0.16 -12.40 -5.79
N GLN A 201 -0.36 -13.54 -6.47
CA GLN A 201 0.56 -14.03 -7.48
C GLN A 201 0.88 -13.00 -8.57
N ASN A 202 -0.10 -12.23 -9.02
CA ASN A 202 0.12 -11.20 -10.04
C ASN A 202 1.01 -10.06 -9.51
N ILE A 203 0.89 -9.73 -8.23
CA ILE A 203 1.73 -8.72 -7.57
C ILE A 203 3.16 -9.25 -7.45
N TYR A 204 3.33 -10.50 -7.05
CA TYR A 204 4.63 -11.14 -6.99
C TYR A 204 5.29 -11.28 -8.37
N ASP A 205 4.54 -11.68 -9.41
CA ASP A 205 5.05 -11.77 -10.78
C ASP A 205 5.48 -10.38 -11.30
N TYR A 206 4.74 -9.32 -10.97
CA TYR A 206 5.13 -7.93 -11.26
C TYR A 206 6.45 -7.57 -10.56
N CYS A 207 6.56 -7.78 -9.25
CA CYS A 207 7.79 -7.51 -8.51
C CYS A 207 8.97 -8.30 -9.09
N PHE A 208 8.78 -9.60 -9.35
CA PHE A 208 9.77 -10.46 -9.95
C PHE A 208 10.26 -9.91 -11.30
N HIS A 209 9.32 -9.52 -12.17
CA HIS A 209 9.65 -8.94 -13.47
C HIS A 209 10.45 -7.64 -13.32
N VAL A 210 9.96 -6.69 -12.52
CA VAL A 210 10.61 -5.39 -12.31
C VAL A 210 12.04 -5.56 -11.79
N LEU A 211 12.25 -6.41 -10.79
CA LEU A 211 13.59 -6.65 -10.23
C LEU A 211 14.53 -7.32 -11.25
N ASN A 212 14.03 -8.26 -12.05
CA ASN A 212 14.84 -8.92 -13.07
C ASN A 212 15.23 -7.98 -14.21
N GLU A 213 14.31 -7.13 -14.69
CA GLU A 213 14.62 -6.14 -15.72
C GLU A 213 15.56 -5.05 -15.17
N TYR A 214 15.33 -4.60 -13.93
CA TYR A 214 16.18 -3.62 -13.28
C TYR A 214 17.62 -4.14 -13.09
N ALA A 215 17.79 -5.40 -12.68
CA ALA A 215 19.11 -6.00 -12.51
C ALA A 215 19.96 -5.99 -13.78
N LYS A 216 19.34 -6.12 -14.96
CA LYS A 216 20.04 -6.05 -16.25
C LYS A 216 20.61 -4.67 -16.56
N LEU A 217 20.09 -3.63 -15.91
CA LEU A 217 20.54 -2.24 -16.07
C LEU A 217 21.68 -1.88 -15.12
N LEU A 218 21.93 -2.68 -14.08
CA LEU A 218 23.02 -2.45 -13.15
C LEU A 218 24.36 -2.60 -13.87
N ARG A 219 25.17 -1.54 -13.80
CA ARG A 219 26.50 -1.47 -14.43
C ARG A 219 27.64 -1.83 -13.49
N TYR A 220 27.31 -2.19 -12.26
CA TYR A 220 28.26 -2.50 -11.21
C TYR A 220 27.74 -3.70 -10.41
N LYS A 221 28.64 -4.40 -9.73
CA LYS A 221 28.28 -5.49 -8.83
C LYS A 221 27.92 -4.87 -7.46
N PRO A 222 26.74 -5.18 -6.89
CA PRO A 222 26.36 -4.74 -5.54
C PRO A 222 27.49 -5.01 -4.53
N ILE A 223 27.80 -4.03 -3.68
CA ILE A 223 28.94 -4.07 -2.74
C ILE A 223 28.44 -4.44 -1.35
N GLU A 224 29.19 -5.30 -0.64
CA GLU A 224 28.94 -5.87 0.70
C GLU A 224 28.89 -4.86 1.89
N GLY A 225 28.70 -3.56 1.64
CA GLY A 225 28.80 -2.49 2.66
C GLY A 225 27.48 -1.83 3.09
N SER A 226 26.36 -2.12 2.43
CA SER A 226 25.03 -1.65 2.83
C SER A 226 24.42 -2.60 3.86
N LYS A 227 23.62 -2.08 4.82
CA LYS A 227 22.99 -2.90 5.88
C LYS A 227 22.25 -4.08 5.24
N GLU A 228 22.83 -5.27 5.39
CA GLU A 228 22.22 -6.52 4.98
C GLU A 228 20.94 -6.71 5.79
N THR A 229 19.78 -6.65 5.13
CA THR A 229 18.53 -6.98 5.81
C THR A 229 18.38 -8.50 5.76
N CYS A 230 19.18 -9.19 6.55
CA CYS A 230 19.13 -10.65 6.66
C CYS A 230 17.73 -11.11 7.08
N SER A 231 17.29 -12.23 6.51
CA SER A 231 15.97 -12.85 6.78
C SER A 231 15.68 -13.08 8.28
N GLU A 232 16.72 -13.14 9.11
CA GLU A 232 16.66 -13.35 10.56
C GLU A 232 16.37 -12.06 11.35
N THR A 233 16.68 -10.88 10.81
CA THR A 233 16.42 -9.57 11.45
C THR A 233 15.02 -9.03 11.15
N LEU A 234 14.29 -9.72 10.27
CA LEU A 234 12.92 -9.44 9.85
C LEU A 234 12.00 -10.55 10.38
N VAL A 235 11.90 -10.64 11.70
CA VAL A 235 10.94 -11.52 12.36
C VAL A 235 9.53 -11.03 11.94
N PRO A 236 8.63 -11.91 11.44
CA PRO A 236 7.23 -11.56 11.30
C PRO A 236 6.74 -11.08 12.66
N LEU A 237 5.95 -10.01 12.71
CA LEU A 237 5.29 -9.61 13.95
C LEU A 237 4.52 -10.83 14.48
N LYS A 238 5.09 -11.53 15.47
CA LYS A 238 4.33 -12.39 16.35
C LYS A 238 3.31 -11.46 16.99
N ALA A 239 2.03 -11.75 16.79
CA ALA A 239 1.01 -11.26 17.68
C ALA A 239 1.39 -11.78 19.07
N GLU A 240 1.99 -10.94 19.92
CA GLU A 240 2.21 -11.29 21.30
C GLU A 240 0.85 -11.34 22.00
N ASN A 241 0.54 -12.54 22.48
CA ASN A 241 -0.48 -12.95 23.44
C ASN A 241 -1.89 -13.28 22.90
N GLY A 242 -2.04 -14.56 22.58
CA GLY A 242 -3.32 -15.25 22.37
C GLY A 242 -3.09 -16.64 21.78
N ASP A 243 -2.66 -17.57 22.64
CA ASP A 243 -2.41 -18.98 22.34
C ASP A 243 -3.50 -19.62 21.45
N LEU A 244 -3.08 -20.31 20.38
CA LEU A 244 -3.64 -21.58 19.91
C LEU A 244 -2.87 -22.07 18.66
N GLY A 245 -2.12 -23.16 18.86
CA GLY A 245 -2.06 -24.25 17.90
C GLY A 245 -1.15 -24.08 16.69
N SER A 246 0.05 -24.66 16.80
CA SER A 246 0.73 -25.45 15.76
C SER A 246 0.17 -25.28 14.33
N THR A 247 0.88 -24.52 13.50
CA THR A 247 0.86 -24.75 12.05
C THR A 247 2.27 -25.08 11.58
N ARG A 248 2.47 -26.37 11.28
CA ARG A 248 3.45 -26.82 10.28
C ARG A 248 3.19 -26.06 8.98
N TRP A 249 4.25 -25.54 8.38
CA TRP A 249 4.36 -25.20 6.96
C TRP A 249 5.51 -26.03 6.38
#